data_AF-A0A8H6ZW15-F1
#
_entry.id   AF-A0A8H6ZW15-F1
#
_cell.length_a   1.000
_cell.length_b   1.000
_cell.length_c   1.000
_cell.angle_alpha   90.00
_cell.angle_beta   90.00
_cell.angle_gamma   90.00
#
_symmetry.space_group_name_H-M   'P 1'
#
loop_
_entity.id
_entity.type
_entity.pdbx_description
1 polymer ?
#
loop_
_entity_poly.entity_id
_entity_poly.type
_entity_poly.pdbx_seq_one_letter_code
_entity_poly.pdbx_strand_id
1 'polypeptide(L)'
;MAVAQEELPILEALINIRNRLTALKMDRGEYIKPSDVNSLYQAVVKQVTKLNDVRDDNTTYSNRVDTTLADVFSLLSLFFLTIGKTRDAPATYSQIASMRQILNHMNESGVYNEVDLAPFQRRLKDLRQIVQSDAEGSKHNEALTKLLERQLNECDSIVRSLQESLSVLSPELAPIHLKLVHIRRQLAALAAKEGSHKAELKPLQEELRKIDSLKCLSLFETVTQNCSTHLYPPHNPFSTSSLFIIHLEQHRKRVDGKFLGPGGVLPSSQAICSSLLEECFDVAQEIKAQEESKNVPSSLKPIHDRLSDIRTELESLVLTHRWTLRETDLWNYSLSLQEIDKMRVEGKFVDSEGNRPSGQYVLLYILRRCYGLIYRLLSSSEPVSEELMPIANKLSTVKKCLNEVLKYGGPFNPRDLYPYQLALHQIDSLRQDGKFVGSDGSIPEGQGIVMAHLNECHELLEMLKESMDEAEDEYYDEDDDDYADTVSSEN
;
A
#
# COMPACT_ATOMS: atom_id res chain seq x y z
N MET A 1 17.92 -2.43 -10.27
CA MET A 1 17.80 -3.76 -9.65
C MET A 1 18.94 -4.62 -10.17
N ALA A 2 19.81 -5.09 -9.27
CA ALA A 2 20.90 -5.99 -9.63
C ALA A 2 20.33 -7.35 -10.05
N VAL A 3 20.93 -7.99 -11.05
CA VAL A 3 20.60 -9.34 -11.50
C VAL A 3 21.77 -10.23 -11.09
N ALA A 4 21.50 -11.39 -10.51
CA ALA A 4 22.55 -12.33 -10.13
C ALA A 4 23.35 -12.76 -11.37
N GLN A 5 24.66 -12.96 -11.22
CA GLN A 5 25.56 -13.31 -12.32
C GLN A 5 25.09 -14.57 -13.08
N GLU A 6 24.49 -15.50 -12.35
CA GLU A 6 23.97 -16.78 -12.85
C GLU A 6 22.66 -16.65 -13.65
N GLU A 7 21.88 -15.59 -13.40
CA GLU A 7 20.62 -15.32 -14.11
C GLU A 7 20.81 -14.46 -15.37
N LEU A 8 21.97 -13.81 -15.55
CA LEU A 8 22.29 -13.03 -16.75
C LEU A 8 22.10 -13.79 -18.09
N PRO A 9 22.59 -15.04 -18.26
CA PRO A 9 22.37 -15.77 -19.51
C PRO A 9 20.89 -16.11 -19.74
N ILE A 10 20.11 -16.28 -18.67
CA ILE A 10 18.66 -16.52 -18.74
C ILE A 10 17.96 -15.23 -19.18
N LEU A 11 18.35 -14.09 -18.62
CA LEU A 11 17.84 -12.77 -18.99
C LEU A 11 18.03 -12.49 -20.48
N GLU A 12 19.25 -12.70 -21.00
CA GLU A 12 19.56 -12.46 -22.42
C GLU A 12 18.72 -13.35 -23.34
N ALA A 13 18.55 -14.63 -22.98
CA ALA A 13 17.71 -15.56 -23.72
C ALA A 13 16.23 -15.13 -23.72
N LEU A 14 15.70 -14.70 -22.56
CA LEU A 14 14.32 -14.20 -22.44
C LEU A 14 14.11 -12.91 -23.23
N ILE A 15 15.08 -11.98 -23.24
CA ILE A 15 15.02 -10.77 -24.05
C ILE A 15 14.94 -11.11 -25.55
N ASN A 16 15.75 -12.06 -26.01
CA ASN A 16 15.71 -12.52 -27.40
C ASN A 16 14.35 -13.14 -27.75
N ILE A 17 13.82 -14.01 -26.89
CA ILE A 17 12.49 -14.61 -27.06
C ILE A 17 11.41 -13.53 -27.11
N ARG A 18 11.44 -12.55 -26.20
CA ARG A 18 10.51 -11.42 -26.20
C ARG A 18 10.55 -10.64 -27.50
N ASN A 19 11.74 -10.35 -28.01
CA ASN A 19 11.91 -9.60 -29.26
C ASN A 19 11.33 -10.39 -30.45
N ARG A 20 11.54 -11.71 -30.49
CA ARG A 20 10.96 -12.60 -31.50
C ARG A 20 9.43 -12.67 -31.42
N LEU A 21 8.87 -12.80 -30.21
CA LEU A 21 7.43 -12.75 -29.96
C LEU A 21 6.83 -11.39 -30.36
N THR A 22 7.55 -10.29 -30.10
CA THR A 22 7.11 -8.94 -30.46
C THR A 22 7.13 -8.74 -31.97
N ALA A 23 8.16 -9.23 -32.67
CA ALA A 23 8.23 -9.20 -34.12
C ALA A 23 7.07 -9.99 -34.75
N LEU A 24 6.80 -11.20 -34.26
CA LEU A 24 5.63 -12.01 -34.67
C LEU A 24 4.29 -11.29 -34.43
N LYS A 25 4.19 -10.44 -33.40
CA LYS A 25 2.98 -9.66 -33.12
C LYS A 25 2.80 -8.48 -34.08
N MET A 26 3.91 -7.89 -34.55
CA MET A 26 3.90 -6.75 -35.47
C MET A 26 3.64 -7.16 -36.92
N ASP A 27 3.90 -8.42 -37.26
CA ASP A 27 3.59 -8.99 -38.56
C ASP A 27 2.09 -9.30 -38.69
N ARG A 28 1.29 -8.23 -38.84
CA ARG A 28 -0.19 -8.29 -38.95
C ARG A 28 -0.66 -8.82 -40.32
N GLY A 29 0.25 -9.08 -41.26
CA GLY A 29 -0.06 -9.45 -42.64
C GLY A 29 -0.11 -10.96 -42.88
N GLU A 30 0.55 -11.78 -42.05
CA GLU A 30 0.63 -13.24 -42.22
C GLU A 30 -0.09 -13.99 -41.09
N TYR A 31 -0.74 -15.11 -41.42
CA TYR A 31 -1.41 -15.94 -40.41
C TYR A 31 -0.38 -16.56 -39.45
N ILE A 32 -0.51 -16.31 -38.15
CA ILE A 32 0.40 -16.82 -37.12
C ILE A 32 0.33 -18.36 -37.09
N LYS A 33 1.43 -19.02 -37.45
CA LYS A 33 1.49 -20.48 -37.47
C LYS A 33 1.62 -21.06 -36.05
N PRO A 34 0.81 -22.05 -35.67
CA PRO A 34 0.93 -22.70 -34.36
C PRO A 34 2.31 -23.33 -34.09
N SER A 35 3.03 -23.75 -35.14
CA SER A 35 4.40 -24.28 -35.03
C SER A 35 5.38 -23.26 -34.47
N ASP A 36 5.26 -22.00 -34.90
CA ASP A 36 6.22 -20.94 -34.58
C ASP A 36 6.03 -20.50 -33.13
N VAL A 37 4.77 -20.37 -32.70
CA VAL A 37 4.39 -20.12 -31.31
C VAL A 37 4.85 -21.27 -30.40
N ASN A 38 4.64 -22.52 -30.82
CA ASN A 38 5.05 -23.68 -30.02
C ASN A 38 6.58 -23.79 -29.90
N SER A 39 7.33 -23.41 -30.93
CA SER A 39 8.80 -23.38 -30.87
C SER A 39 9.33 -22.38 -29.85
N LEU A 40 8.71 -21.20 -29.77
CA LEU A 40 9.04 -20.17 -28.79
C LEU A 40 8.60 -20.57 -27.38
N TYR A 41 7.44 -21.20 -27.26
CA TYR A 41 6.97 -21.77 -26.00
C TYR A 41 7.98 -22.78 -25.43
N GLN A 42 8.44 -23.75 -26.22
CA GLN A 42 9.46 -24.70 -25.80
C GLN A 42 10.79 -24.03 -25.41
N ALA A 43 11.14 -22.91 -26.06
CA ALA A 43 12.31 -22.12 -25.69
C ALA A 43 12.14 -21.45 -24.31
N VAL A 44 10.95 -20.92 -24.01
CA VAL A 44 10.63 -20.33 -22.70
C VAL A 44 10.65 -21.38 -21.61
N VAL A 45 10.07 -22.55 -21.84
CA VAL A 45 10.07 -23.67 -20.88
C VAL A 45 11.48 -24.06 -20.47
N LYS A 46 12.42 -24.13 -21.43
CA LYS A 46 13.84 -24.39 -21.12
C LYS A 46 14.46 -23.30 -20.26
N GLN A 47 14.11 -22.03 -20.47
CA GLN A 47 14.61 -20.95 -19.62
C GLN A 47 13.99 -20.99 -18.22
N VAL A 48 12.70 -21.32 -18.10
CA VAL A 48 12.03 -21.47 -16.80
C VAL A 48 12.57 -22.66 -16.02
N THR A 49 12.90 -23.76 -16.69
CA THR A 49 13.53 -24.93 -16.04
C THR A 49 14.88 -24.52 -15.45
N LYS A 50 15.75 -23.90 -16.27
CA LYS A 50 17.03 -23.37 -15.80
C LYS A 50 16.88 -22.34 -14.67
N LEU A 51 15.85 -21.50 -14.76
CA LEU A 51 15.59 -20.49 -13.74
C LEU A 51 15.16 -21.14 -12.43
N ASN A 52 14.36 -22.21 -12.48
CA ASN A 52 13.99 -22.99 -11.29
C ASN A 52 15.17 -23.79 -10.74
N ASP A 53 16.11 -24.23 -11.58
CA ASP A 53 17.33 -24.94 -11.14
C ASP A 53 18.34 -23.99 -10.45
N VAL A 54 18.38 -22.73 -10.89
CA VAL A 54 19.27 -21.68 -10.32
C VAL A 54 18.63 -21.00 -9.11
N ARG A 55 17.30 -21.05 -8.99
CA ARG A 55 16.56 -20.43 -7.89
C ARG A 55 16.14 -21.48 -6.88
N ASP A 56 16.71 -21.39 -5.70
CA ASP A 56 16.11 -22.04 -4.53
C ASP A 56 14.76 -21.38 -4.22
N ASP A 57 13.88 -22.08 -3.51
CA ASP A 57 12.53 -21.60 -3.15
C ASP A 57 12.55 -20.24 -2.39
N ASN A 58 13.73 -19.79 -1.95
CA ASN A 58 14.01 -18.56 -1.20
C ASN A 58 14.50 -17.35 -2.01
N THR A 59 14.61 -17.46 -3.34
CA THR A 59 15.16 -16.36 -4.16
C THR A 59 14.19 -15.18 -4.25
N THR A 60 14.63 -13.96 -3.94
CA THR A 60 13.77 -12.75 -3.97
C THR A 60 13.24 -12.43 -5.37
N TYR A 61 11.93 -12.60 -5.57
CA TYR A 61 11.21 -12.31 -6.82
C TYR A 61 10.87 -10.83 -6.94
N SER A 62 11.84 -10.03 -7.39
CA SER A 62 11.62 -8.65 -7.85
C SER A 62 12.87 -8.17 -8.57
N ASN A 63 13.26 -8.89 -9.63
CA ASN A 63 14.39 -8.49 -10.45
C ASN A 63 14.00 -8.33 -11.94
N ARG A 64 14.95 -7.90 -12.76
CA ARG A 64 14.70 -7.63 -14.19
C ARG A 64 14.34 -8.91 -14.98
N VAL A 65 14.77 -10.08 -14.51
CA VAL A 65 14.41 -11.39 -15.10
C VAL A 65 12.93 -11.64 -14.91
N ASP A 66 12.39 -11.41 -13.71
CA ASP A 66 10.96 -11.58 -13.42
C ASP A 66 10.08 -10.68 -14.29
N THR A 67 10.46 -9.40 -14.42
CA THR A 67 9.72 -8.46 -15.29
C THR A 67 9.76 -8.92 -16.75
N THR A 68 10.92 -9.34 -17.24
CA THR A 68 11.08 -9.78 -18.64
C THR A 68 10.35 -11.10 -18.88
N LEU A 69 10.39 -12.03 -17.91
CA LEU A 69 9.68 -13.30 -17.96
C LEU A 69 8.16 -13.08 -17.99
N ALA A 70 7.67 -12.13 -17.20
CA ALA A 70 6.26 -11.75 -17.19
C ALA A 70 5.81 -11.18 -18.54
N ASP A 71 6.63 -10.33 -19.18
CA ASP A 71 6.36 -9.81 -20.54
C ASP A 71 6.29 -10.95 -21.57
N VAL A 72 7.26 -11.86 -21.53
CA VAL A 72 7.34 -13.02 -22.43
C VAL A 72 6.11 -13.90 -22.28
N PHE A 73 5.70 -14.22 -21.05
CA PHE A 73 4.50 -15.02 -20.82
C PHE A 73 3.21 -14.29 -21.17
N SER A 74 3.14 -12.97 -20.97
CA SER A 74 1.99 -12.19 -21.44
C SER A 74 1.84 -12.25 -22.96
N LEU A 75 2.95 -12.16 -23.72
CA LEU A 75 2.95 -12.31 -25.17
C LEU A 75 2.59 -13.73 -25.60
N LEU A 76 3.18 -14.76 -24.98
CA LEU A 76 2.85 -16.15 -25.25
C LEU A 76 1.37 -16.44 -25.00
N SER A 77 0.85 -15.99 -23.86
CA SER A 77 -0.56 -16.16 -23.50
C SER A 77 -1.48 -15.55 -24.56
N LEU A 78 -1.16 -14.33 -25.04
CA LEU A 78 -1.87 -13.71 -26.16
C LEU A 78 -1.82 -14.58 -27.42
N PHE A 79 -0.67 -15.12 -27.79
CA PHE A 79 -0.56 -15.98 -28.98
C PHE A 79 -1.39 -17.27 -28.84
N PHE A 80 -1.34 -17.94 -27.68
CA PHE A 80 -2.15 -19.14 -27.42
C PHE A 80 -3.65 -18.84 -27.50
N LEU A 81 -4.09 -17.67 -27.05
CA LEU A 81 -5.46 -17.20 -27.25
C LEU A 81 -5.78 -16.97 -28.74
N THR A 82 -4.87 -16.34 -29.51
CA THR A 82 -5.10 -16.07 -30.95
C THR A 82 -5.17 -17.34 -31.81
N ILE A 83 -4.43 -18.40 -31.45
CA ILE A 83 -4.47 -19.69 -32.17
C ILE A 83 -5.60 -20.61 -31.67
N GLY A 84 -6.46 -20.14 -30.77
CA GLY A 84 -7.62 -20.88 -30.26
C GLY A 84 -7.33 -21.89 -29.15
N LYS A 85 -6.08 -21.95 -28.64
CA LYS A 85 -5.66 -22.87 -27.58
C LYS A 85 -5.90 -22.28 -26.19
N THR A 86 -7.16 -21.98 -25.90
CA THR A 86 -7.59 -21.30 -24.66
C THR A 86 -7.54 -22.19 -23.41
N ARG A 87 -7.41 -23.51 -23.58
CA ARG A 87 -7.38 -24.52 -22.51
C ARG A 87 -5.97 -25.04 -22.18
N ASP A 88 -4.94 -24.48 -22.79
CA ASP A 88 -3.55 -24.86 -22.48
C ASP A 88 -3.04 -23.99 -21.32
N ALA A 89 -2.16 -24.53 -20.48
CA ALA A 89 -1.62 -23.79 -19.32
C ALA A 89 -1.04 -22.40 -19.67
N PRO A 90 -0.31 -22.18 -20.79
CA PRO A 90 0.22 -20.86 -21.16
C PRO A 90 -0.85 -19.80 -21.41
N ALA A 91 -2.06 -20.21 -21.85
CA ALA A 91 -3.17 -19.30 -22.09
C ALA A 91 -3.77 -18.75 -20.78
N THR A 92 -3.52 -19.42 -19.65
CA THR A 92 -4.01 -18.99 -18.33
C THR A 92 -3.19 -17.86 -17.73
N TYR A 93 -1.91 -17.74 -18.09
CA TYR A 93 -0.98 -16.79 -17.46
C TYR A 93 -1.48 -15.35 -17.49
N SER A 94 -1.90 -14.83 -18.66
CA SER A 94 -2.38 -13.44 -18.78
C SER A 94 -3.59 -13.17 -17.90
N GLN A 95 -4.44 -14.18 -17.69
CA GLN A 95 -5.61 -14.08 -16.83
C GLN A 95 -5.21 -14.07 -15.36
N ILE A 96 -4.30 -14.94 -14.93
CA ILE A 96 -3.78 -14.95 -13.55
C ILE A 96 -3.10 -13.60 -13.23
N ALA A 97 -2.23 -13.11 -14.13
CA ALA A 97 -1.54 -11.85 -13.96
C ALA A 97 -2.52 -10.66 -13.86
N SER A 98 -3.53 -10.63 -14.73
CA SER A 98 -4.57 -9.59 -14.72
C SER A 98 -5.42 -9.67 -13.46
N MET A 99 -5.79 -10.87 -13.01
CA MET A 99 -6.53 -11.08 -11.77
C MET A 99 -5.72 -10.61 -10.56
N ARG A 100 -4.43 -10.95 -10.47
CA ARG A 100 -3.55 -10.47 -9.39
C ARG A 100 -3.53 -8.95 -9.32
N GLN A 101 -3.37 -8.29 -10.46
CA GLN A 101 -3.34 -6.83 -10.52
C GLN A 101 -4.67 -6.21 -10.07
N ILE A 102 -5.81 -6.77 -10.52
CA ILE A 102 -7.13 -6.30 -10.09
C ILE A 102 -7.32 -6.49 -8.58
N LEU A 103 -6.93 -7.66 -8.04
CA LEU A 103 -7.03 -7.95 -6.61
C LEU A 103 -6.16 -7.02 -5.76
N ASN A 104 -4.95 -6.71 -6.21
CA ASN A 104 -4.08 -5.73 -5.55
C ASN A 104 -4.73 -4.34 -5.55
N HIS A 105 -5.28 -3.89 -6.68
CA HIS A 105 -5.99 -2.61 -6.74
C HIS A 105 -7.27 -2.59 -5.90
N MET A 106 -7.98 -3.70 -5.79
CA MET A 106 -9.12 -3.83 -4.87
C MET A 106 -8.66 -3.68 -3.42
N ASN A 107 -7.54 -4.30 -3.05
CA ASN A 107 -6.94 -4.15 -1.73
C ASN A 107 -6.55 -2.70 -1.43
N GLU A 108 -5.83 -2.05 -2.35
CA GLU A 108 -5.36 -0.67 -2.23
C GLU A 108 -6.52 0.33 -2.14
N SER A 109 -7.59 0.10 -2.91
CA SER A 109 -8.72 1.03 -2.98
C SER A 109 -9.77 0.83 -1.90
N GLY A 110 -9.82 -0.34 -1.24
CA GLY A 110 -10.87 -0.67 -0.27
C GLY A 110 -12.28 -0.81 -0.86
N VAL A 111 -12.45 -0.77 -2.18
CA VAL A 111 -13.77 -0.72 -2.84
C VAL A 111 -14.25 -2.11 -3.27
N TYR A 112 -14.52 -2.98 -2.31
CA TYR A 112 -14.93 -4.36 -2.58
C TYR A 112 -15.95 -4.90 -1.57
N ASN A 113 -16.70 -5.93 -1.96
CA ASN A 113 -17.57 -6.71 -1.10
C ASN A 113 -17.47 -8.20 -1.45
N GLU A 114 -18.15 -9.04 -0.65
CA GLU A 114 -18.11 -10.50 -0.82
C GLU A 114 -18.59 -10.96 -2.20
N VAL A 115 -19.61 -10.30 -2.77
CA VAL A 115 -20.14 -10.61 -4.10
C VAL A 115 -19.12 -10.28 -5.19
N ASP A 116 -18.30 -9.25 -5.01
CA ASP A 116 -17.25 -8.90 -5.97
C ASP A 116 -16.08 -9.89 -5.95
N LEU A 117 -15.81 -10.55 -4.82
CA LEU A 117 -14.72 -11.53 -4.68
C LEU A 117 -15.10 -12.92 -5.22
N ALA A 118 -16.38 -13.29 -5.19
CA ALA A 118 -16.86 -14.61 -5.60
C ALA A 118 -16.49 -15.00 -7.06
N PRO A 119 -16.57 -14.11 -8.08
CA PRO A 119 -16.10 -14.41 -9.43
C PRO A 119 -14.61 -14.77 -9.50
N PHE A 120 -13.77 -14.11 -8.70
CA PHE A 120 -12.32 -14.40 -8.67
C PHE A 120 -12.06 -15.78 -8.10
N GLN A 121 -12.72 -16.17 -7.00
CA GLN A 121 -12.59 -17.51 -6.44
C GLN A 121 -12.98 -18.61 -7.43
N ARG A 122 -14.13 -18.45 -8.10
CA ARG A 122 -14.59 -19.40 -9.13
C ARG A 122 -13.58 -19.48 -10.27
N ARG A 123 -13.10 -18.32 -10.74
CA ARG A 123 -12.14 -18.28 -11.85
C ARG A 123 -10.79 -18.86 -11.48
N LEU A 124 -10.26 -18.61 -10.28
CA LEU A 124 -9.02 -19.23 -9.79
C LEU A 124 -9.15 -20.75 -9.73
N LYS A 125 -10.30 -21.26 -9.28
CA LYS A 125 -10.59 -22.70 -9.29
C LYS A 125 -10.60 -23.29 -10.70
N ASP A 126 -11.25 -22.63 -11.66
CA ASP A 126 -11.26 -23.05 -13.06
C ASP A 126 -9.86 -23.05 -13.68
N LEU A 127 -9.07 -21.99 -13.43
CA LEU A 127 -7.70 -21.88 -13.95
C LEU A 127 -6.79 -22.94 -13.34
N ARG A 128 -6.95 -23.23 -12.05
CA ARG A 128 -6.24 -24.33 -11.39
C ARG A 128 -6.57 -25.68 -12.02
N GLN A 129 -7.84 -25.94 -12.32
CA GLN A 129 -8.25 -27.17 -12.99
C GLN A 129 -7.62 -27.28 -14.39
N ILE A 130 -7.54 -26.18 -15.15
CA ILE A 130 -6.88 -26.16 -16.47
C ILE A 130 -5.40 -26.53 -16.33
N VAL A 131 -4.68 -25.88 -15.40
CA VAL A 131 -3.25 -26.13 -15.17
C VAL A 131 -2.99 -27.58 -14.75
N GLN A 132 -3.81 -28.13 -13.85
CA GLN A 132 -3.69 -29.53 -13.40
C GLN A 132 -3.98 -30.52 -14.53
N SER A 133 -5.00 -30.26 -15.36
CA SER A 133 -5.32 -31.13 -16.50
C SER A 133 -4.23 -31.15 -17.58
N ASP A 134 -3.55 -30.03 -17.78
CA ASP A 134 -2.42 -29.92 -18.72
C ASP A 134 -1.18 -30.66 -18.18
N ALA A 135 -0.96 -30.62 -16.87
CA ALA A 135 0.12 -31.35 -16.20
C ALA A 135 -0.03 -32.88 -16.34
N GLU A 136 -1.25 -33.40 -16.25
CA GLU A 136 -1.55 -34.83 -16.44
C GLU A 136 -1.38 -35.28 -17.91
N GLY A 137 -1.72 -34.41 -18.86
CA GLY A 137 -1.69 -34.72 -20.30
C GLY A 137 -0.33 -34.52 -20.98
N SER A 138 0.50 -33.62 -20.46
CA SER A 138 1.79 -33.27 -21.07
C SER A 138 2.96 -33.64 -20.16
N LYS A 139 3.59 -34.78 -20.46
CA LYS A 139 4.73 -35.38 -19.71
C LYS A 139 5.96 -34.48 -19.47
N HIS A 140 6.00 -33.23 -19.95
CA HIS A 140 7.21 -32.42 -19.99
C HIS A 140 7.02 -30.93 -19.65
N ASN A 141 6.22 -30.59 -18.62
CA ASN A 141 6.23 -29.19 -18.16
C ASN A 141 5.96 -28.95 -16.68
N GLU A 142 6.57 -29.75 -15.83
CA GLU A 142 6.52 -29.60 -14.36
C GLU A 142 7.00 -28.20 -13.92
N ALA A 143 8.04 -27.66 -14.57
CA ALA A 143 8.56 -26.33 -14.28
C ALA A 143 7.55 -25.19 -14.51
N LEU A 144 6.78 -25.26 -15.61
CA LEU A 144 5.73 -24.28 -15.88
C LEU A 144 4.54 -24.44 -14.94
N THR A 145 4.18 -25.69 -14.64
CA THR A 145 3.09 -26.02 -13.72
C THR A 145 3.41 -25.46 -12.33
N LYS A 146 4.61 -25.71 -11.80
CA LYS A 146 5.09 -25.15 -10.51
C LYS A 146 5.00 -23.62 -10.48
N LEU A 147 5.41 -22.95 -11.57
CA LEU A 147 5.31 -21.48 -11.69
C LEU A 147 3.85 -21.01 -11.63
N LEU A 148 2.97 -21.59 -12.44
CA LEU A 148 1.56 -21.18 -12.52
C LEU A 148 0.80 -21.49 -11.22
N GLU A 149 1.08 -22.62 -10.58
CA GLU A 149 0.51 -22.96 -9.28
C GLU A 149 0.93 -21.97 -8.20
N ARG A 150 2.20 -21.55 -8.18
CA ARG A 150 2.66 -20.50 -7.26
C ARG A 150 1.91 -19.19 -7.49
N GLN A 151 1.78 -18.76 -8.74
CA GLN A 151 1.05 -17.54 -9.09
C GLN A 151 -0.44 -17.63 -8.70
N LEU A 152 -1.06 -18.79 -8.86
CA LEU A 152 -2.44 -19.05 -8.40
C LEU A 152 -2.55 -18.99 -6.87
N ASN A 153 -1.57 -19.54 -6.15
CA ASN A 153 -1.53 -19.50 -4.69
C ASN A 153 -1.33 -18.08 -4.17
N GLU A 154 -0.50 -17.27 -4.83
CA GLU A 154 -0.38 -15.83 -4.57
C GLU A 154 -1.74 -15.13 -4.72
N CYS A 155 -2.47 -15.36 -5.83
CA CYS A 155 -3.81 -14.80 -6.02
C CYS A 155 -4.80 -15.26 -4.93
N ASP A 156 -4.81 -16.55 -4.58
CA ASP A 156 -5.67 -17.08 -3.51
C ASP A 156 -5.33 -16.45 -2.16
N SER A 157 -4.05 -16.23 -1.85
CA SER A 157 -3.64 -15.57 -0.61
C SER A 157 -4.18 -14.14 -0.52
N ILE A 158 -4.15 -13.39 -1.62
CA ILE A 158 -4.72 -12.04 -1.68
C ILE A 158 -6.24 -12.10 -1.50
N VAL A 159 -6.93 -13.02 -2.18
CA VAL A 159 -8.38 -13.18 -2.00
C VAL A 159 -8.74 -13.54 -0.57
N ARG A 160 -8.01 -14.46 0.07
CA ARG A 160 -8.24 -14.82 1.48
C ARG A 160 -8.03 -13.63 2.40
N SER A 161 -6.95 -12.87 2.22
CA SER A 161 -6.69 -11.65 2.98
C SER A 161 -7.82 -10.62 2.84
N LEU A 162 -8.35 -10.42 1.63
CA LEU A 162 -9.51 -9.56 1.36
C LEU A 162 -10.82 -10.10 1.96
N GLN A 163 -10.97 -11.42 2.09
CA GLN A 163 -12.15 -12.02 2.73
C GLN A 163 -12.07 -11.93 4.25
N GLU A 164 -10.89 -12.15 4.81
CA GLU A 164 -10.63 -11.99 6.23
C GLU A 164 -10.92 -10.54 6.65
N SER A 165 -10.46 -9.53 5.88
CA SER A 165 -10.76 -8.13 6.16
C SER A 165 -12.26 -7.81 6.19
N LEU A 166 -13.07 -8.44 5.32
CA LEU A 166 -14.53 -8.34 5.33
C LEU A 166 -15.16 -9.10 6.49
N SER A 167 -14.62 -10.25 6.88
CA SER A 167 -15.17 -11.11 7.94
C SER A 167 -15.05 -10.49 9.34
N VAL A 168 -14.10 -9.57 9.54
CA VAL A 168 -13.95 -8.81 10.80
C VAL A 168 -15.09 -7.79 10.97
N LEU A 169 -15.80 -7.43 9.89
CA LEU A 169 -16.92 -6.48 9.96
C LEU A 169 -18.06 -7.06 10.78
N SER A 170 -18.41 -6.36 11.87
CA SER A 170 -19.62 -6.69 12.62
C SER A 170 -20.86 -6.70 11.70
N PRO A 171 -21.85 -7.58 11.94
CA PRO A 171 -23.04 -7.72 11.09
C PRO A 171 -23.86 -6.42 10.94
N GLU A 172 -23.68 -5.47 11.83
CA GLU A 172 -24.31 -4.14 11.81
C GLU A 172 -23.56 -3.14 10.92
N LEU A 173 -22.24 -3.30 10.80
CA LEU A 173 -21.39 -2.42 10.00
C LEU A 173 -21.32 -2.87 8.53
N ALA A 174 -21.58 -4.15 8.27
CA ALA A 174 -21.69 -4.71 6.91
C ALA A 174 -22.63 -3.92 5.97
N PRO A 175 -23.89 -3.57 6.34
CA PRO A 175 -24.75 -2.77 5.46
C PRO A 175 -24.25 -1.33 5.27
N ILE A 176 -23.53 -0.76 6.23
CA ILE A 176 -22.92 0.57 6.12
C ILE A 176 -21.74 0.51 5.13
N HIS A 177 -20.88 -0.49 5.26
CA HIS A 177 -19.78 -0.74 4.35
C HIS A 177 -20.26 -0.90 2.90
N LEU A 178 -21.29 -1.72 2.67
CA LEU A 178 -21.87 -1.91 1.34
C LEU A 178 -22.41 -0.61 0.73
N LYS A 179 -23.08 0.23 1.53
CA LYS A 179 -23.54 1.54 1.08
C LYS A 179 -22.39 2.48 0.72
N LEU A 180 -21.33 2.50 1.54
CA LEU A 180 -20.15 3.32 1.27
C LEU A 180 -19.42 2.87 0.00
N VAL A 181 -19.24 1.55 -0.20
CA VAL A 181 -18.68 0.99 -1.43
C VAL A 181 -19.52 1.40 -2.66
N HIS A 182 -20.85 1.36 -2.55
CA HIS A 182 -21.74 1.80 -3.63
C HIS A 182 -21.58 3.30 -3.94
N ILE A 183 -21.59 4.15 -2.91
CA ILE A 183 -21.40 5.60 -3.08
C ILE A 183 -20.01 5.89 -3.66
N ARG A 184 -18.97 5.20 -3.22
CA ARG A 184 -17.60 5.34 -3.74
C ARG A 184 -17.52 5.03 -5.23
N ARG A 185 -18.19 3.98 -5.70
CA ARG A 185 -18.28 3.62 -7.13
C ARG A 185 -19.00 4.71 -7.93
N GLN A 186 -20.11 5.24 -7.41
CA GLN A 186 -20.84 6.34 -8.06
C GLN A 186 -19.99 7.61 -8.13
N LEU A 187 -19.29 7.96 -7.05
CA LEU A 187 -18.37 9.10 -7.02
C LEU A 187 -17.20 8.92 -7.99
N ALA A 188 -16.60 7.73 -8.07
CA ALA A 188 -15.53 7.45 -9.04
C ALA A 188 -16.01 7.58 -10.49
N ALA A 189 -17.21 7.07 -10.79
CA ALA A 189 -17.83 7.22 -12.11
C ALA A 189 -18.13 8.70 -12.43
N LEU A 190 -18.57 9.49 -11.44
CA LEU A 190 -18.80 10.92 -11.59
C LEU A 190 -17.50 11.69 -11.81
N ALA A 191 -16.43 11.37 -11.08
CA ALA A 191 -15.12 11.98 -11.24
C ALA A 191 -14.51 11.72 -12.62
N ALA A 192 -14.81 10.57 -13.23
CA ALA A 192 -14.35 10.22 -14.58
C ALA A 192 -15.15 10.90 -15.71
N LYS A 193 -16.35 11.42 -15.45
CA LYS A 193 -17.21 12.07 -16.47
C LYS A 193 -16.86 13.55 -16.62
N GLU A 194 -16.74 14.02 -17.86
CA GLU A 194 -16.64 15.45 -18.15
C GLU A 194 -18.01 16.15 -18.07
N GLY A 195 -18.17 17.19 -17.24
CA GLY A 195 -19.43 17.96 -17.16
C GLY A 195 -19.75 18.57 -15.80
N SER A 196 -20.95 19.15 -15.66
CA SER A 196 -21.53 19.59 -14.37
C SER A 196 -22.38 18.46 -13.80
N HIS A 197 -22.03 18.00 -12.59
CA HIS A 197 -22.67 16.83 -11.97
C HIS A 197 -23.40 17.19 -10.67
N LYS A 198 -23.74 18.48 -10.45
CA LYS A 198 -24.40 18.96 -9.21
C LYS A 198 -25.66 18.20 -8.85
N ALA A 199 -26.46 17.81 -9.84
CA ALA A 199 -27.72 17.10 -9.62
C ALA A 199 -27.48 15.66 -9.12
N GLU A 200 -26.43 14.99 -9.61
CA GLU A 200 -26.04 13.62 -9.22
C GLU A 200 -25.20 13.61 -7.93
N LEU A 201 -24.41 14.66 -7.68
CA LEU A 201 -23.54 14.76 -6.49
C LEU A 201 -24.29 15.09 -5.20
N LYS A 202 -25.30 15.98 -5.25
CA LYS A 202 -26.11 16.36 -4.07
C LYS A 202 -26.74 15.18 -3.33
N PRO A 203 -27.44 14.23 -3.98
CA PRO A 203 -28.02 13.09 -3.27
C PRO A 203 -26.95 12.21 -2.63
N LEU A 204 -25.80 12.01 -3.30
CA LEU A 204 -24.68 11.25 -2.72
C LEU A 204 -24.09 11.93 -1.48
N GLN A 205 -23.90 13.25 -1.51
CA GLN A 205 -23.44 14.02 -0.35
C GLN A 205 -24.42 13.94 0.83
N GLU A 206 -25.72 13.93 0.55
CA GLU A 206 -26.73 13.81 1.60
C GLU A 206 -26.75 12.42 2.22
N GLU A 207 -26.62 11.36 1.41
CA GLU A 207 -26.46 9.99 1.91
C GLU A 207 -25.18 9.84 2.76
N LEU A 208 -24.06 10.44 2.34
CA LEU A 208 -22.83 10.46 3.16
C LEU A 208 -23.04 11.17 4.49
N ARG A 209 -23.77 12.31 4.52
CA ARG A 209 -24.10 13.01 5.77
C ARG A 209 -25.03 12.19 6.66
N LYS A 210 -25.98 11.44 6.09
CA LYS A 210 -26.82 10.53 6.88
C LYS A 210 -25.96 9.45 7.54
N ILE A 211 -25.03 8.83 6.79
CA ILE A 211 -24.11 7.83 7.33
C ILE A 211 -23.20 8.45 8.42
N ASP A 212 -22.68 9.66 8.20
CA ASP A 212 -21.90 10.40 9.21
C ASP A 212 -22.73 10.78 10.44
N SER A 213 -24.02 11.08 10.29
CA SER A 213 -24.90 11.37 11.42
C SER A 213 -25.21 10.12 12.27
N LEU A 214 -25.23 8.93 11.67
CA LEU A 214 -25.35 7.66 12.39
C LEU A 214 -24.12 7.38 13.27
N LYS A 215 -22.95 7.90 12.89
CA LYS A 215 -21.76 7.95 13.74
C LYS A 215 -21.97 8.80 15.00
N CYS A 216 -22.91 9.76 14.97
CA CYS A 216 -23.12 10.77 16.00
C CYS A 216 -24.33 10.49 16.91
N LEU A 217 -25.33 9.73 16.43
CA LEU A 217 -26.62 9.50 17.10
C LEU A 217 -26.58 8.50 18.27
N SER A 218 -25.59 7.62 18.37
CA SER A 218 -25.53 6.63 19.46
C SER A 218 -24.98 7.17 20.79
N LEU A 219 -24.60 8.45 20.86
CA LEU A 219 -23.95 9.02 22.05
C LEU A 219 -24.91 9.63 23.10
N PHE A 220 -26.19 9.84 22.77
CA PHE A 220 -27.08 10.63 23.62
C PHE A 220 -27.83 9.83 24.69
N GLU A 221 -27.98 8.50 24.54
CA GLU A 221 -28.72 7.68 25.51
C GLU A 221 -27.88 7.24 26.72
N THR A 222 -26.55 7.20 26.63
CA THR A 222 -25.70 6.66 27.73
C THR A 222 -25.27 7.71 28.76
N VAL A 223 -25.33 9.01 28.44
CA VAL A 223 -24.86 10.06 29.37
C VAL A 223 -25.98 10.54 30.32
N THR A 224 -27.25 10.28 30.01
CA THR A 224 -28.37 10.74 30.85
C THR A 224 -28.69 9.83 32.04
N GLN A 225 -28.07 8.65 32.17
CA GLN A 225 -28.29 7.75 33.30
C GLN A 225 -27.31 7.92 34.48
N ASN A 226 -26.20 8.66 34.32
CA ASN A 226 -25.16 8.77 35.36
C ASN A 226 -24.99 10.15 36.01
N CYS A 227 -25.84 11.14 35.72
CA CYS A 227 -25.84 12.43 36.40
C CYS A 227 -27.14 12.66 37.17
N SER A 228 -27.31 11.90 38.26
CA SER A 228 -28.24 12.24 39.33
C SER A 228 -27.62 11.85 40.66
N THR A 229 -26.63 12.63 41.11
CA THR A 229 -26.25 12.82 42.53
C THR A 229 -24.95 13.64 42.63
N HIS A 230 -25.04 14.96 42.84
CA HIS A 230 -24.60 15.62 44.08
C HIS A 230 -24.73 17.16 44.02
N LEU A 231 -25.08 17.70 45.18
CA LEU A 231 -25.56 19.05 45.54
C LEU A 231 -24.52 20.21 45.50
N TYR A 232 -24.98 21.39 45.01
CA TYR A 232 -24.82 22.80 45.53
C TYR A 232 -23.41 23.46 45.76
N PRO A 233 -23.28 24.81 45.93
CA PRO A 233 -23.77 25.97 45.14
C PRO A 233 -22.71 27.14 45.02
N PRO A 234 -23.04 28.34 44.49
CA PRO A 234 -22.07 29.29 43.87
C PRO A 234 -21.81 30.59 44.65
N HIS A 235 -20.66 31.26 44.40
CA HIS A 235 -20.47 32.69 44.73
C HIS A 235 -19.52 33.42 43.75
N ASN A 236 -20.14 34.22 42.87
CA ASN A 236 -19.84 35.59 42.38
C ASN A 236 -18.43 36.01 41.80
N PRO A 237 -18.34 37.12 41.02
CA PRO A 237 -17.75 37.12 39.68
C PRO A 237 -16.62 38.17 39.51
N PHE A 238 -16.08 38.25 38.29
CA PHE A 238 -15.14 39.26 37.76
C PHE A 238 -13.64 39.03 38.01
N SER A 239 -12.95 38.50 36.98
CA SER A 239 -11.94 39.29 36.25
C SER A 239 -11.56 38.61 34.93
N THR A 240 -11.88 39.29 33.81
CA THR A 240 -11.09 39.35 32.56
C THR A 240 -10.35 38.09 32.11
N SER A 241 -11.04 37.22 31.36
CA SER A 241 -10.48 36.38 30.27
C SER A 241 -11.54 35.83 29.29
N SER A 242 -12.78 36.32 29.32
CA SER A 242 -13.92 35.69 28.61
C SER A 242 -14.26 36.29 27.24
N LEU A 243 -13.28 36.74 26.46
CA LEU A 243 -13.52 37.26 25.10
C LEU A 243 -12.80 36.48 23.99
N PHE A 244 -12.48 35.21 24.25
CA PHE A 244 -12.01 34.25 23.24
C PHE A 244 -12.93 33.03 23.05
N ILE A 245 -14.14 33.08 23.61
CA ILE A 245 -15.18 32.08 23.40
C ILE A 245 -16.45 32.84 23.03
N ILE A 246 -16.64 33.13 21.74
CA ILE A 246 -17.93 33.47 21.10
C ILE A 246 -17.86 33.40 19.55
N HIS A 247 -16.70 33.12 18.91
CA HIS A 247 -16.64 32.94 17.44
C HIS A 247 -16.29 31.53 16.95
N LEU A 248 -16.71 30.49 17.69
CA LEU A 248 -16.57 29.08 17.30
C LEU A 248 -17.91 28.33 17.45
N GLU A 249 -19.01 28.99 17.09
CA GLU A 249 -20.37 28.47 17.27
C GLU A 249 -20.95 27.81 16.00
N GLN A 250 -20.12 27.06 15.26
CA GLN A 250 -20.61 26.17 14.19
C GLN A 250 -19.86 24.82 14.05
N HIS A 251 -18.95 24.48 14.95
CA HIS A 251 -18.34 23.14 14.99
C HIS A 251 -18.71 22.44 16.30
N ARG A 252 -19.86 21.75 16.31
CA ARG A 252 -20.22 20.81 17.38
C ARG A 252 -19.13 19.74 17.49
N LYS A 253 -18.64 19.60 18.71
CA LYS A 253 -17.48 18.82 19.16
C LYS A 253 -17.49 17.39 18.63
N ARG A 254 -16.41 17.06 17.91
CA ARG A 254 -15.93 15.69 17.68
C ARG A 254 -15.34 15.19 18.99
N VAL A 255 -15.68 13.97 19.40
CA VAL A 255 -14.83 13.18 20.29
C VAL A 255 -14.71 11.78 19.69
N ASP A 256 -13.50 11.52 19.21
CA ASP A 256 -12.92 10.22 18.86
C ASP A 256 -13.44 9.43 17.64
N GLY A 257 -14.24 10.01 16.75
CA GLY A 257 -14.37 9.49 15.38
C GLY A 257 -14.83 8.03 15.23
N LYS A 258 -15.52 7.46 16.23
CA LYS A 258 -15.83 6.03 16.34
C LYS A 258 -17.31 5.68 16.08
N PHE A 259 -17.61 4.57 15.39
CA PHE A 259 -18.90 3.89 15.23
C PHE A 259 -19.03 2.89 16.40
N LEU A 260 -20.21 2.82 17.02
CA LEU A 260 -20.48 1.93 18.16
C LEU A 260 -21.65 1.00 17.83
N GLY A 261 -21.55 -0.28 18.22
CA GLY A 261 -22.67 -1.22 18.18
C GLY A 261 -23.65 -1.04 19.36
N PRO A 262 -24.77 -1.76 19.42
CA PRO A 262 -25.73 -1.72 20.51
C PRO A 262 -25.03 -2.12 21.81
N GLY A 263 -25.16 -1.27 22.83
CA GLY A 263 -24.50 -1.45 24.12
C GLY A 263 -23.16 -0.70 24.27
N GLY A 264 -22.75 0.12 23.31
CA GLY A 264 -21.54 0.95 23.44
C GLY A 264 -20.22 0.18 23.30
N VAL A 265 -20.27 -1.06 22.77
CA VAL A 265 -19.09 -1.83 22.42
C VAL A 265 -18.53 -1.32 21.11
N LEU A 266 -17.23 -1.02 21.11
CA LEU A 266 -16.48 -0.63 19.91
C LEU A 266 -16.37 -1.86 18.98
N PRO A 267 -17.05 -1.88 17.83
CA PRO A 267 -16.95 -3.02 16.93
C PRO A 267 -15.54 -3.08 16.36
N SER A 268 -14.93 -4.26 16.39
CA SER A 268 -13.70 -4.52 15.63
C SER A 268 -13.91 -4.13 14.15
N SER A 269 -12.90 -3.54 13.49
CA SER A 269 -12.88 -3.09 12.08
C SER A 269 -13.68 -1.84 11.68
N GLN A 270 -14.01 -1.02 12.68
CA GLN A 270 -14.62 0.30 12.52
C GLN A 270 -13.80 1.34 11.71
N ALA A 271 -12.47 1.16 11.69
CA ALA A 271 -11.54 1.99 10.93
C ALA A 271 -11.78 1.89 9.42
N ILE A 272 -12.18 0.71 8.92
CA ILE A 272 -12.42 0.47 7.48
C ILE A 272 -13.54 1.37 6.97
N CYS A 273 -14.69 1.37 7.65
CA CYS A 273 -15.81 2.23 7.27
C CYS A 273 -15.53 3.71 7.50
N SER A 274 -14.71 4.06 8.48
CA SER A 274 -14.36 5.46 8.77
C SER A 274 -13.44 6.02 7.68
N SER A 275 -12.39 5.27 7.31
CA SER A 275 -11.50 5.61 6.20
C SER A 275 -12.28 5.74 4.90
N LEU A 276 -13.13 4.74 4.58
CA LEU A 276 -13.92 4.76 3.35
C LEU A 276 -14.91 5.94 3.30
N LEU A 277 -15.55 6.28 4.43
CA LEU A 277 -16.43 7.45 4.53
C LEU A 277 -15.65 8.76 4.31
N GLU A 278 -14.47 8.90 4.91
CA GLU A 278 -13.60 10.06 4.74
C GLU A 278 -13.15 10.20 3.27
N GLU A 279 -12.73 9.10 2.64
CA GLU A 279 -12.38 9.06 1.21
C GLU A 279 -13.56 9.44 0.31
N CYS A 280 -14.77 8.95 0.60
CA CYS A 280 -15.97 9.36 -0.13
C CYS A 280 -16.23 10.87 -0.02
N PHE A 281 -16.04 11.47 1.16
CA PHE A 281 -16.17 12.91 1.34
C PHE A 281 -15.08 13.70 0.59
N ASP A 282 -13.84 13.23 0.63
CA ASP A 282 -12.72 13.84 -0.10
C ASP A 282 -13.00 13.87 -1.62
N VAL A 283 -13.43 12.75 -2.20
CA VAL A 283 -13.76 12.65 -3.63
C VAL A 283 -14.96 13.53 -3.99
N ALA A 284 -15.99 13.54 -3.14
CA ALA A 284 -17.16 14.39 -3.35
C ALA A 284 -16.83 15.89 -3.29
N GLN A 285 -15.87 16.28 -2.44
CA GLN A 285 -15.36 17.64 -2.34
C GLN A 285 -14.50 18.00 -3.57
N GLU A 286 -13.68 17.06 -4.04
CA GLU A 286 -12.84 17.24 -5.23
C GLU A 286 -13.67 17.46 -6.50
N ILE A 287 -14.70 16.64 -6.74
CA ILE A 287 -15.63 16.81 -7.87
C ILE A 287 -16.28 18.20 -7.82
N LYS A 288 -16.72 18.64 -6.63
CA LYS A 288 -17.33 19.96 -6.45
C LYS A 288 -16.34 21.09 -6.75
N ALA A 289 -15.10 20.96 -6.27
CA ALA A 289 -14.04 21.94 -6.49
C ALA A 289 -13.66 22.06 -7.96
N GLN A 290 -13.58 20.94 -8.71
CA GLN A 290 -13.29 20.93 -10.14
C GLN A 290 -14.38 21.61 -10.98
N GLU A 291 -15.64 21.59 -10.54
CA GLU A 291 -16.71 22.31 -11.23
C GLU A 291 -16.68 23.82 -10.92
N GLU A 292 -16.32 24.19 -9.70
CA GLU A 292 -16.21 25.58 -9.27
C GLU A 292 -14.93 26.26 -9.79
N SER A 293 -13.85 25.52 -10.04
CA SER A 293 -12.62 26.06 -10.64
C SER A 293 -12.88 26.70 -12.02
N LYS A 294 -13.87 26.18 -12.78
CA LYS A 294 -14.31 26.76 -14.06
C LYS A 294 -15.01 28.11 -13.91
N ASN A 295 -15.49 28.44 -12.71
CA ASN A 295 -16.28 29.62 -12.40
C ASN A 295 -15.56 30.59 -11.45
N VAL A 296 -14.23 30.48 -11.33
CA VAL A 296 -13.45 31.39 -10.47
C VAL A 296 -13.48 32.80 -11.05
N PRO A 297 -13.84 33.82 -10.25
CA PRO A 297 -13.78 35.22 -10.65
C PRO A 297 -12.38 35.60 -11.16
N SER A 298 -12.30 36.39 -12.22
CA SER A 298 -11.02 36.81 -12.82
C SER A 298 -10.09 37.50 -11.81
N SER A 299 -10.65 38.25 -10.84
CA SER A 299 -9.93 38.89 -9.75
C SER A 299 -9.25 37.91 -8.79
N LEU A 300 -9.79 36.70 -8.64
CA LEU A 300 -9.27 35.67 -7.73
C LEU A 300 -8.46 34.58 -8.43
N LYS A 301 -8.44 34.61 -9.77
CA LYS A 301 -7.71 33.65 -10.58
C LYS A 301 -6.21 33.56 -10.22
N PRO A 302 -5.48 34.67 -9.94
CA PRO A 302 -4.07 34.56 -9.53
C PRO A 302 -3.86 33.78 -8.24
N ILE A 303 -4.79 33.90 -7.28
CA ILE A 303 -4.76 33.15 -6.01
C ILE A 303 -5.08 31.68 -6.25
N HIS A 304 -6.07 31.41 -7.09
CA HIS A 304 -6.46 30.05 -7.49
C HIS A 304 -5.30 29.31 -8.16
N ASP A 305 -4.63 29.95 -9.11
CA ASP A 305 -3.56 29.34 -9.90
C ASP A 305 -2.36 29.05 -8.99
N ARG A 306 -1.94 30.00 -8.15
CA ARG A 306 -0.87 29.78 -7.14
C ARG A 306 -1.19 28.64 -6.17
N LEU A 307 -2.45 28.54 -5.69
CA LEU A 307 -2.88 27.44 -4.83
C LEU A 307 -2.87 26.08 -5.56
N SER A 308 -3.25 26.07 -6.84
CA SER A 308 -3.27 24.86 -7.67
C SER A 308 -1.86 24.36 -7.98
N ASP A 309 -0.92 25.28 -8.22
CA ASP A 309 0.50 24.94 -8.42
C ASP A 309 1.09 24.30 -7.17
N ILE A 310 0.92 24.95 -6.00
CA ILE A 310 1.36 24.40 -4.70
C ILE A 310 0.73 23.02 -4.45
N ARG A 311 -0.56 22.85 -4.76
CA ARG A 311 -1.24 21.56 -4.62
C ARG A 311 -0.57 20.49 -5.47
N THR A 312 -0.31 20.79 -6.74
CA THR A 312 0.27 19.84 -7.71
C THR A 312 1.67 19.41 -7.28
N GLU A 313 2.48 20.35 -6.79
CA GLU A 313 3.80 20.06 -6.23
C GLU A 313 3.70 19.15 -4.99
N LEU A 314 2.82 19.47 -4.03
CA LEU A 314 2.61 18.66 -2.84
C LEU A 314 2.08 17.25 -3.17
N GLU A 315 1.19 17.11 -4.16
CA GLU A 315 0.70 15.81 -4.63
C GLU A 315 1.81 14.98 -5.30
N SER A 316 2.67 15.62 -6.09
CA SER A 316 3.86 14.98 -6.66
C SER A 316 4.82 14.47 -5.57
N LEU A 317 5.02 15.26 -4.50
CA LEU A 317 5.83 14.85 -3.34
C LEU A 317 5.23 13.67 -2.58
N VAL A 318 3.89 13.58 -2.51
CA VAL A 318 3.21 12.42 -1.92
C VAL A 318 3.41 11.16 -2.78
N LEU A 319 3.30 11.28 -4.11
CA LEU A 319 3.43 10.14 -5.03
C LEU A 319 4.85 9.57 -5.12
N THR A 320 5.87 10.42 -4.99
CA THR A 320 7.28 10.02 -5.19
C THR A 320 7.92 9.32 -3.98
N HIS A 321 7.16 8.97 -2.94
CA HIS A 321 7.59 8.19 -1.77
C HIS A 321 9.00 8.57 -1.22
N ARG A 322 9.03 9.71 -0.51
CA ARG A 322 9.80 10.04 0.71
C ARG A 322 11.15 9.35 0.97
N TRP A 323 12.27 9.96 0.59
CA TRP A 323 13.53 9.80 1.36
C TRP A 323 14.43 11.04 1.34
N THR A 324 13.93 12.22 0.94
CA THR A 324 14.75 13.45 0.84
C THR A 324 14.01 14.73 1.25
N LEU A 325 12.75 14.64 1.68
CA LEU A 325 11.94 15.82 1.95
C LEU A 325 12.29 16.39 3.33
N ARG A 326 12.83 17.60 3.37
CA ARG A 326 13.21 18.26 4.63
C ARG A 326 12.00 18.93 5.26
N GLU A 327 11.96 18.98 6.58
CA GLU A 327 10.95 19.77 7.29
C GLU A 327 11.00 21.25 6.87
N THR A 328 12.19 21.77 6.59
CA THR A 328 12.39 23.12 6.02
C THR A 328 11.78 23.30 4.63
N ASP A 329 11.76 22.25 3.80
CA ASP A 329 11.14 22.32 2.46
C ASP A 329 9.61 22.41 2.59
N LEU A 330 9.03 21.62 3.49
CA LEU A 330 7.60 21.69 3.84
C LEU A 330 7.23 23.03 4.50
N TRP A 331 8.15 23.61 5.27
CA TRP A 331 7.95 24.91 5.92
C TRP A 331 7.77 26.05 4.90
N ASN A 332 8.50 26.04 3.78
CA ASN A 332 8.33 27.03 2.71
C ASN A 332 6.93 26.98 2.08
N TYR A 333 6.39 25.77 1.91
CA TYR A 333 5.01 25.58 1.49
C TYR A 333 4.02 26.09 2.55
N SER A 334 4.25 25.78 3.83
CA SER A 334 3.43 26.29 4.93
C SER A 334 3.42 27.82 4.98
N LEU A 335 4.58 28.47 4.82
CA LEU A 335 4.68 29.93 4.78
C LEU A 335 3.92 30.52 3.59
N SER A 336 4.08 29.93 2.40
CA SER A 336 3.36 30.34 1.19
C SER A 336 1.84 30.23 1.36
N LEU A 337 1.36 29.15 1.99
CA LEU A 337 -0.07 28.99 2.30
C LEU A 337 -0.54 30.00 3.35
N GLN A 338 0.28 30.33 4.36
CA GLN A 338 -0.05 31.35 5.36
C GLN A 338 -0.13 32.75 4.75
N GLU A 339 0.75 33.09 3.79
CA GLU A 339 0.66 34.34 3.04
C GLU A 339 -0.66 34.46 2.29
N ILE A 340 -1.07 33.39 1.61
CA ILE A 340 -2.37 33.34 0.91
C ILE A 340 -3.52 33.43 1.91
N ASP A 341 -3.42 32.74 3.05
CA ASP A 341 -4.42 32.76 4.12
C ASP A 341 -4.67 34.17 4.68
N LYS A 342 -3.58 34.95 4.84
CA LYS A 342 -3.60 36.35 5.30
C LYS A 342 -4.28 37.31 4.34
N MET A 343 -4.45 36.95 3.06
CA MET A 343 -5.21 37.77 2.10
C MET A 343 -6.72 37.78 2.38
N ARG A 344 -7.20 36.94 3.31
CA ARG A 344 -8.60 36.84 3.66
C ARG A 344 -8.99 37.86 4.73
N VAL A 345 -10.13 38.51 4.51
CA VAL A 345 -10.76 39.42 5.48
C VAL A 345 -12.07 38.78 5.94
N GLU A 346 -12.23 38.60 7.25
CA GLU A 346 -13.38 37.89 7.86
C GLU A 346 -13.64 36.50 7.24
N GLY A 347 -12.57 35.77 6.91
CA GLY A 347 -12.64 34.42 6.36
C GLY A 347 -12.99 34.33 4.87
N LYS A 348 -13.02 35.46 4.13
CA LYS A 348 -13.23 35.48 2.67
C LYS A 348 -12.12 36.23 1.95
N PHE A 349 -11.78 35.80 0.73
CA PHE A 349 -10.88 36.55 -0.14
C PHE A 349 -11.59 37.81 -0.66
N VAL A 350 -10.84 38.90 -0.79
CA VAL A 350 -11.35 40.15 -1.35
C VAL A 350 -10.63 40.46 -2.65
N ASP A 351 -11.30 41.15 -3.57
CA ASP A 351 -10.67 41.67 -4.77
C ASP A 351 -9.97 43.03 -4.52
N SER A 352 -9.39 43.62 -5.57
CA SER A 352 -8.70 44.91 -5.52
C SER A 352 -9.57 46.07 -5.06
N GLU A 353 -10.90 45.91 -5.09
CA GLU A 353 -11.88 46.92 -4.66
C GLU A 353 -12.42 46.64 -3.25
N GLY A 354 -11.96 45.58 -2.59
CA GLY A 354 -12.44 45.16 -1.27
C GLY A 354 -13.77 44.41 -1.30
N ASN A 355 -14.30 44.10 -2.48
CA ASN A 355 -15.52 43.32 -2.62
C ASN A 355 -15.24 41.85 -2.33
N ARG A 356 -16.30 41.10 -2.00
CA ARG A 356 -16.23 39.65 -1.72
C ARG A 356 -16.88 38.89 -2.89
N PRO A 357 -16.11 38.53 -3.93
CA PRO A 357 -16.62 37.74 -5.06
C PRO A 357 -17.36 36.48 -4.59
N SER A 358 -18.40 36.05 -5.28
CA SER A 358 -19.05 34.76 -5.03
C SER A 358 -18.20 33.60 -5.60
N GLY A 359 -18.43 32.36 -5.15
CA GLY A 359 -17.76 31.18 -5.71
C GLY A 359 -16.32 30.90 -5.21
N GLN A 360 -15.88 31.55 -4.12
CA GLN A 360 -14.52 31.36 -3.56
C GLN A 360 -14.32 30.04 -2.80
N TYR A 361 -15.34 29.17 -2.74
CA TYR A 361 -15.28 27.93 -1.98
C TYR A 361 -14.18 27.00 -2.49
N VAL A 362 -13.95 26.97 -3.80
CA VAL A 362 -12.85 26.24 -4.43
C VAL A 362 -11.47 26.67 -3.88
N LEU A 363 -11.24 27.97 -3.63
CA LEU A 363 -9.98 28.46 -3.05
C LEU A 363 -9.78 27.91 -1.63
N LEU A 364 -10.85 27.94 -0.82
CA LEU A 364 -10.82 27.44 0.55
C LEU A 364 -10.60 25.91 0.58
N TYR A 365 -11.21 25.19 -0.36
CA TYR A 365 -11.00 23.75 -0.52
C TYR A 365 -9.54 23.45 -0.87
N ILE A 366 -8.99 24.09 -1.91
CA ILE A 366 -7.60 23.85 -2.34
C ILE A 366 -6.63 24.19 -1.20
N LEU A 367 -6.82 25.33 -0.53
CA LEU A 367 -6.00 25.73 0.61
C LEU A 367 -6.02 24.68 1.73
N ARG A 368 -7.21 24.18 2.11
CA ARG A 368 -7.34 23.11 3.10
C ARG A 368 -6.69 21.80 2.63
N ARG A 369 -6.82 21.48 1.35
CA ARG A 369 -6.20 20.28 0.75
C ARG A 369 -4.69 20.38 0.82
N CYS A 370 -4.09 21.53 0.51
CA CYS A 370 -2.65 21.76 0.63
C CYS A 370 -2.17 21.58 2.07
N TYR A 371 -2.85 22.15 3.07
CA TYR A 371 -2.51 21.92 4.47
C TYR A 371 -2.67 20.44 4.88
N GLY A 372 -3.69 19.75 4.37
CA GLY A 372 -3.87 18.31 4.60
C GLY A 372 -2.76 17.46 3.97
N LEU A 373 -2.28 17.83 2.79
CA LEU A 373 -1.13 17.19 2.14
C LEU A 373 0.15 17.43 2.93
N ILE A 374 0.39 18.66 3.40
CA ILE A 374 1.52 18.97 4.30
C ILE A 374 1.44 18.15 5.58
N TYR A 375 0.28 18.10 6.24
CA TYR A 375 0.10 17.28 7.44
C TYR A 375 0.36 15.80 7.18
N ARG A 376 -0.15 15.25 6.07
CA ARG A 376 0.14 13.87 5.65
C ARG A 376 1.64 13.69 5.40
N LEU A 377 2.29 14.65 4.74
CA LEU A 377 3.72 14.66 4.49
C LEU A 377 4.52 14.72 5.80
N LEU A 378 4.15 15.54 6.77
CA LEU A 378 4.82 15.62 8.08
C LEU A 378 4.59 14.36 8.93
N SER A 379 3.35 13.89 9.02
CA SER A 379 2.98 12.76 9.90
C SER A 379 3.59 11.42 9.47
N SER A 380 4.04 11.31 8.23
CA SER A 380 4.65 10.09 7.72
C SER A 380 6.12 10.28 7.32
N SER A 381 6.74 11.42 7.66
CA SER A 381 8.20 11.64 7.57
C SER A 381 8.80 11.42 8.95
N GLU A 382 9.83 10.60 9.04
CA GLU A 382 10.62 10.51 10.25
C GLU A 382 11.45 11.78 10.38
N PRO A 383 11.41 12.49 11.54
CA PRO A 383 12.20 13.70 11.75
C PRO A 383 13.66 13.32 12.01
N VAL A 384 14.39 12.98 10.94
CA VAL A 384 15.82 12.65 10.99
C VAL A 384 16.61 13.78 10.31
N SER A 385 17.59 14.34 11.01
CA SER A 385 18.42 15.42 10.49
C SER A 385 19.24 15.00 9.26
N GLU A 386 19.66 15.97 8.43
CA GLU A 386 20.45 15.71 7.22
C GLU A 386 21.73 14.90 7.49
N GLU A 387 22.36 15.14 8.65
CA GLU A 387 23.58 14.45 9.07
C GLU A 387 23.35 12.95 9.33
N LEU A 388 22.14 12.58 9.75
CA LEU A 388 21.78 11.20 10.06
C LEU A 388 21.11 10.47 8.90
N MET A 389 20.68 11.17 7.85
CA MET A 389 20.03 10.58 6.67
C MET A 389 20.84 9.46 5.99
N PRO A 390 22.17 9.59 5.78
CA PRO A 390 22.95 8.48 5.20
C PRO A 390 22.89 7.21 6.06
N ILE A 391 22.88 7.38 7.38
CA ILE A 391 22.82 6.29 8.35
C ILE A 391 21.44 5.65 8.35
N ALA A 392 20.37 6.46 8.41
CA ALA A 392 18.99 6.01 8.37
C ALA A 392 18.65 5.23 7.08
N ASN A 393 19.15 5.69 5.93
CA ASN A 393 18.99 5.00 4.65
C ASN A 393 19.70 3.64 4.62
N LYS A 394 20.91 3.58 5.19
CA LYS A 394 21.67 2.35 5.29
C LYS A 394 20.97 1.34 6.21
N LEU A 395 20.49 1.76 7.37
CA LEU A 395 19.72 0.93 8.30
C LEU A 395 18.42 0.41 7.68
N SER A 396 17.67 1.26 6.99
CA SER A 396 16.43 0.86 6.30
C SER A 396 16.69 -0.23 5.26
N THR A 397 17.80 -0.11 4.51
CA THR A 397 18.22 -1.12 3.54
C THR A 397 18.57 -2.43 4.24
N VAL A 398 19.35 -2.38 5.32
CA VAL A 398 19.74 -3.58 6.10
C VAL A 398 18.52 -4.25 6.71
N LYS A 399 17.63 -3.49 7.37
CA LYS A 399 16.36 -3.98 7.93
C LYS A 399 15.51 -4.70 6.88
N LYS A 400 15.39 -4.12 5.69
CA LYS A 400 14.62 -4.75 4.60
C LYS A 400 15.24 -6.08 4.17
N CYS A 401 16.56 -6.12 4.00
CA CYS A 401 17.26 -7.35 3.65
C CYS A 401 17.11 -8.43 4.73
N LEU A 402 17.28 -8.08 6.01
CA LEU A 402 17.10 -9.01 7.14
C LEU A 402 15.67 -9.55 7.23
N ASN A 403 14.65 -8.71 7.01
CA ASN A 403 13.25 -9.16 6.98
C ASN A 403 12.94 -10.08 5.80
N GLU A 404 13.58 -9.87 4.64
CA GLU A 404 13.46 -10.79 3.51
C GLU A 404 14.09 -12.15 3.86
N VAL A 405 15.26 -12.17 4.51
CA VAL A 405 15.89 -13.41 5.01
C VAL A 405 14.96 -14.15 5.99
N LEU A 406 14.40 -13.42 6.97
CA LEU A 406 13.46 -13.98 7.96
C LEU A 406 12.18 -14.53 7.32
N LYS A 407 11.62 -13.84 6.33
CA LYS A 407 10.33 -14.18 5.73
C LYS A 407 10.42 -15.40 4.81
N TYR A 408 11.50 -15.51 4.04
CA TYR A 408 11.60 -16.56 3.04
C TYR A 408 12.14 -17.86 3.63
N GLY A 409 12.98 -17.83 4.67
CA GLY A 409 13.35 -18.99 5.48
C GLY A 409 14.10 -20.09 4.71
N GLY A 410 15.38 -20.34 5.02
CA GLY A 410 16.22 -21.31 4.32
C GLY A 410 17.37 -21.85 5.15
N PRO A 411 18.17 -22.80 4.61
CA PRO A 411 19.41 -23.25 5.22
C PRO A 411 20.46 -22.15 5.05
N PHE A 412 20.24 -21.02 5.71
CA PHE A 412 21.24 -19.98 5.80
C PHE A 412 22.41 -20.52 6.62
N ASN A 413 23.62 -20.12 6.29
CA ASN A 413 24.79 -20.39 7.14
C ASN A 413 25.11 -19.10 7.91
N PRO A 414 25.61 -19.15 9.17
CA PRO A 414 26.04 -17.95 9.91
C PRO A 414 26.95 -16.99 9.12
N ARG A 415 27.68 -17.50 8.11
CA ARG A 415 28.49 -16.70 7.17
C ARG A 415 27.68 -15.76 6.27
N ASP A 416 26.46 -16.11 5.91
CA ASP A 416 25.61 -15.30 5.01
C ASP A 416 25.10 -14.04 5.70
N LEU A 417 25.13 -14.01 7.04
CA LEU A 417 24.78 -12.84 7.84
C LEU A 417 25.93 -11.83 7.98
N TYR A 418 27.16 -12.21 7.60
CA TYR A 418 28.36 -11.38 7.78
C TYR A 418 28.29 -9.99 7.11
N PRO A 419 27.76 -9.83 5.87
CA PRO A 419 27.63 -8.51 5.25
C PRO A 419 26.73 -7.55 6.05
N TYR A 420 25.70 -8.07 6.73
CA TYR A 420 24.81 -7.29 7.58
C TYR A 420 25.48 -6.93 8.91
N GLN A 421 26.17 -7.89 9.54
CA GLN A 421 26.97 -7.63 10.75
C GLN A 421 28.02 -6.54 10.51
N LEU A 422 28.75 -6.63 9.39
CA LEU A 422 29.75 -5.64 9.03
C LEU A 422 29.13 -4.26 8.79
N ALA A 423 27.97 -4.20 8.12
CA ALA A 423 27.27 -2.94 7.89
C ALA A 423 26.78 -2.28 9.19
N LEU A 424 26.23 -3.08 10.12
CA LEU A 424 25.79 -2.57 11.43
C LEU A 424 26.99 -2.13 12.28
N HIS A 425 28.08 -2.90 12.29
CA HIS A 425 29.31 -2.52 12.98
C HIS A 425 29.92 -1.22 12.42
N GLN A 426 29.90 -1.02 11.10
CA GLN A 426 30.33 0.24 10.48
C GLN A 426 29.49 1.42 10.97
N ILE A 427 28.18 1.25 11.09
CA ILE A 427 27.29 2.29 11.61
C ILE A 427 27.56 2.53 13.11
N ASP A 428 27.78 1.47 13.88
CA ASP A 428 28.12 1.57 15.30
C ASP A 428 29.41 2.34 15.55
N SER A 429 30.41 2.14 14.69
CA SER A 429 31.70 2.82 14.78
C SER A 429 31.63 4.34 14.54
N LEU A 430 30.51 4.84 13.99
CA LEU A 430 30.26 6.27 13.84
C LEU A 430 29.76 6.93 15.14
N ARG A 431 29.41 6.13 16.16
CA ARG A 431 28.93 6.63 17.44
C ARG A 431 30.09 7.02 18.36
N GLN A 432 29.93 8.13 19.07
CA GLN A 432 30.80 8.57 20.16
C GLN A 432 29.98 8.53 21.46
N ASP A 433 30.48 7.83 22.47
CA ASP A 433 29.78 7.61 23.76
C ASP A 433 28.33 7.10 23.59
N GLY A 434 28.12 6.23 22.60
CA GLY A 434 26.81 5.64 22.29
C GLY A 434 25.85 6.57 21.53
N LYS A 435 26.30 7.76 21.11
CA LYS A 435 25.50 8.77 20.39
C LYS A 435 26.11 9.12 19.03
N PHE A 436 25.27 9.49 18.07
CA PHE A 436 25.76 10.10 16.83
C PHE A 436 25.98 11.59 17.09
N VAL A 437 27.13 12.13 16.70
CA VAL A 437 27.49 13.53 16.99
C VAL A 437 27.66 14.27 15.67
N GLY A 438 27.01 15.41 15.55
CA GLY A 438 27.07 16.28 14.38
C GLY A 438 28.44 16.94 14.21
N SER A 439 28.63 17.59 13.08
CA SER A 439 29.91 18.27 12.75
C SER A 439 30.28 19.40 13.71
N ASP A 440 29.29 19.96 14.41
CA ASP A 440 29.40 21.03 15.40
C ASP A 440 29.48 20.52 16.85
N GLY A 441 29.50 19.20 17.06
CA GLY A 441 29.50 18.58 18.38
C GLY A 441 28.11 18.47 19.02
N SER A 442 27.04 18.84 18.31
CA SER A 442 25.66 18.70 18.80
C SER A 442 25.11 17.28 18.58
N ILE A 443 24.03 16.96 19.29
CA ILE A 443 23.26 15.72 19.11
C ILE A 443 22.24 15.98 18.00
N PRO A 444 22.35 15.33 16.83
CA PRO A 444 21.46 15.63 15.72
C PRO A 444 20.01 15.17 15.99
N GLU A 445 19.03 15.91 15.47
CA GLU A 445 17.62 15.57 15.62
C GLU A 445 17.27 14.23 14.94
N GLY A 446 16.39 13.44 15.57
CA GLY A 446 16.02 12.10 15.08
C GLY A 446 16.97 10.98 15.49
N GLN A 447 18.00 11.27 16.30
CA GLN A 447 18.93 10.25 16.78
C GLN A 447 18.25 9.08 17.49
N GLY A 448 17.18 9.34 18.26
CA GLY A 448 16.42 8.29 18.94
C GLY A 448 15.80 7.28 17.97
N ILE A 449 15.34 7.75 16.81
CA ILE A 449 14.73 6.91 15.77
C ILE A 449 15.81 6.07 15.10
N VAL A 450 16.95 6.68 14.74
CA VAL A 450 18.09 5.97 14.14
C VAL A 450 18.66 4.93 15.11
N MET A 451 18.73 5.23 16.40
CA MET A 451 19.15 4.29 17.43
C MET A 451 18.15 3.13 17.60
N ALA A 452 16.85 3.41 17.57
CA ALA A 452 15.82 2.36 17.60
C ALA A 452 15.91 1.45 16.37
N HIS A 453 16.05 2.00 15.16
CA HIS A 453 16.25 1.23 13.93
C HIS A 453 17.54 0.40 13.94
N LEU A 454 18.63 0.95 14.48
CA LEU A 454 19.89 0.22 14.62
C LEU A 454 19.74 -0.96 15.58
N ASN A 455 19.09 -0.75 16.73
CA ASN A 455 18.81 -1.82 17.69
C ASN A 455 17.90 -2.90 17.09
N GLU A 456 16.83 -2.50 16.40
CA GLU A 456 15.93 -3.44 15.72
C GLU A 456 16.66 -4.27 14.65
N CYS A 457 17.59 -3.68 13.90
CA CYS A 457 18.44 -4.44 12.98
C CYS A 457 19.33 -5.46 13.71
N HIS A 458 19.89 -5.09 14.86
CA HIS A 458 20.68 -6.01 15.69
C HIS A 458 19.81 -7.14 16.27
N GLU A 459 18.63 -6.82 16.78
CA GLU A 459 17.66 -7.80 17.28
C GLU A 459 17.22 -8.78 16.19
N LEU A 460 16.88 -8.27 14.99
CA LEU A 460 16.56 -9.11 13.82
C LEU A 460 17.71 -10.04 13.45
N LEU A 461 18.95 -9.55 13.55
CA LEU A 461 20.13 -10.33 13.20
C LEU A 461 20.44 -11.41 14.25
N GLU A 462 20.27 -11.13 15.53
CA GLU A 462 20.41 -12.13 16.60
C GLU A 462 19.29 -13.18 16.54
N MET A 463 18.03 -12.78 16.37
CA MET A 463 16.93 -13.74 16.19
C MET A 463 17.18 -14.70 15.02
N LEU A 464 17.75 -14.19 13.91
CA LEU A 464 18.13 -15.03 12.78
C LEU A 464 19.23 -16.02 13.14
N LYS A 465 20.27 -15.61 13.86
CA LYS A 465 21.33 -16.53 14.31
C LYS A 465 20.79 -17.62 15.24
N GLU A 466 20.00 -17.24 16.23
CA GLU A 466 19.40 -18.19 17.18
C GLU A 466 18.55 -19.24 16.43
N SER A 467 17.74 -18.81 15.47
CA SER A 467 16.95 -19.73 14.64
C SER A 467 17.79 -20.69 13.78
N MET A 468 19.04 -20.34 13.51
CA MET A 468 19.97 -21.13 12.69
C MET A 468 20.78 -22.11 13.57
N ASP A 469 21.11 -21.73 14.80
CA ASP A 469 21.76 -22.60 15.78
C ASP A 469 20.79 -23.71 16.26
N GLU A 470 19.50 -23.41 16.47
CA GLU A 470 18.47 -24.40 16.84
C GLU A 470 18.25 -25.50 15.77
N ALA A 471 18.46 -25.18 14.49
CA ALA A 471 18.30 -26.12 13.38
C ALA A 471 19.49 -27.07 13.19
N GLU A 472 20.69 -26.70 13.69
CA GLU A 472 21.86 -27.58 13.69
C GLU A 472 21.75 -28.66 14.79
N ASP A 473 21.14 -28.35 15.94
CA ASP A 473 21.01 -29.29 17.06
C ASP A 473 19.97 -30.41 16.82
N GLU A 474 18.89 -30.15 16.07
CA GLU A 474 17.86 -31.18 15.76
C GLU A 474 18.35 -32.30 14.80
N TYR A 475 19.45 -32.08 14.07
CA TYR A 475 20.00 -33.08 13.12
C TYR A 475 20.97 -34.09 13.74
N TYR A 476 21.40 -33.88 14.99
CA TYR A 476 22.38 -34.76 15.65
C TYR A 476 21.76 -35.78 16.62
N ASP A 477 20.45 -35.72 16.89
CA ASP A 477 19.77 -36.58 17.88
C ASP A 477 19.05 -37.81 17.28
N GLU A 478 19.02 -38.00 15.94
CA GLU A 478 18.27 -39.12 15.31
C GLU A 478 19.11 -40.36 14.92
N ASP A 479 20.44 -40.37 15.09
CA ASP A 479 21.33 -41.39 14.47
C ASP A 479 22.19 -42.23 15.45
N ASP A 480 21.81 -42.39 16.73
CA ASP A 480 22.64 -43.15 17.70
C ASP A 480 21.93 -44.26 18.52
N ASP A 481 20.86 -44.87 18.00
CA ASP A 481 20.21 -46.02 18.66
C ASP A 481 19.80 -47.14 17.67
N ASP A 482 20.77 -47.83 17.02
CA ASP A 482 20.56 -49.25 16.62
C ASP A 482 21.83 -49.94 16.08
N TYR A 483 22.84 -50.23 16.92
CA TYR A 483 23.82 -51.29 16.61
C TYR A 483 24.47 -51.88 17.88
N ALA A 484 23.69 -52.65 18.64
CA ALA A 484 24.25 -53.63 19.54
C ALA A 484 23.28 -54.78 19.79
N ASP A 485 23.34 -55.84 18.97
CA ASP A 485 23.26 -57.17 19.58
C ASP A 485 24.05 -58.23 18.82
N THR A 486 25.04 -58.77 19.54
CA THR A 486 26.04 -59.74 19.10
C THR A 486 25.52 -61.16 19.26
N VAL A 487 25.66 -61.95 18.20
CA VAL A 487 25.57 -63.42 18.23
C VAL A 487 26.77 -63.99 19.01
N SER A 488 26.55 -64.77 20.07
CA SER A 488 27.32 -66.00 20.39
C SER A 488 26.87 -66.68 21.69
N SER A 489 26.18 -67.82 21.58
CA SER A 489 26.25 -68.89 22.58
C SER A 489 26.00 -70.26 21.92
N GLU A 490 27.06 -70.85 21.36
CA GLU A 490 27.22 -72.30 21.25
C GLU A 490 28.24 -72.75 22.31
N ASN A 491 27.72 -73.26 23.42
CA ASN A 491 28.14 -74.52 24.08
C ASN A 491 27.36 -74.74 25.37
#